data_AF-A0A0F9KQP6-F1
#
_entry.id   AF-A0A0F9KQP6-F1
#
_cell.length_a   1.000
_cell.length_b   1.000
_cell.length_c   1.000
_cell.angle_alpha   90.00
_cell.angle_beta   90.00
_cell.angle_gamma   90.00
#
_symmetry.space_group_name_H-M   'P 1'
#
loop_
_entity.id
_entity.type
_entity.pdbx_description
1 polymer ?
#
loop_
_entity_poly.entity_id
_entity_poly.type
_entity_poly.pdbx_seq_one_letter_code
_entity_poly.pdbx_strand_id
1 'polypeptide(L)'
;MMIVIAPSEIKELRSKFPVEAHSIRQGHSNKAKTKCVWFVYLDRMAIIDRLDELFPGEWEYTMTEPVLRENHYSAIGSLTIRGITRQFNGTRKSGSFTPGDDEKGCGTDVFRRAASMWGIGAYLHGSPDIRTVLPAKG
;
A
#
# COMPACT_ATOMS: atom_id res chain seq x y z
N MET A 1 0.95 27.60 18.33
CA MET A 1 2.01 26.57 18.44
C MET A 1 2.03 25.80 17.13
N MET A 2 3.16 25.74 16.43
CA MET A 2 3.25 25.02 15.16
C MET A 2 3.31 23.53 15.47
N ILE A 3 2.35 22.73 14.98
CA ILE A 3 2.39 21.28 15.16
C ILE A 3 3.51 20.73 14.27
N VAL A 4 4.44 19.98 14.87
CA VAL A 4 5.58 19.37 14.18
C VAL A 4 5.62 17.89 14.54
N ILE A 5 5.85 17.05 13.54
CA ILE A 5 6.20 15.63 13.76
C ILE A 5 7.69 15.57 14.06
N ALA A 6 8.06 15.03 15.22
CA ALA A 6 9.43 14.98 15.68
C ALA A 6 10.30 14.14 14.74
N PRO A 7 11.61 14.46 14.58
CA PRO A 7 12.50 13.64 13.77
C PRO A 7 12.58 12.16 14.19
N SER A 8 12.44 11.88 15.49
CA SER A 8 12.35 10.51 16.03
C SER A 8 11.08 9.79 15.56
N GLU A 9 9.93 10.46 15.56
CA GLU A 9 8.68 9.88 15.07
C GLU A 9 8.74 9.61 13.56
N ILE A 10 9.32 10.51 12.76
CA ILE A 10 9.59 10.28 11.34
C ILE A 10 10.53 9.09 11.13
N LYS A 11 11.53 8.92 11.99
CA LYS A 11 12.44 7.77 11.96
C LYS A 11 11.69 6.47 12.23
N GLU A 12 10.79 6.45 13.22
CA GLU A 12 9.99 5.26 13.54
C GLU A 12 8.98 4.92 12.43
N LEU A 13 8.33 5.92 11.82
CA LEU A 13 7.47 5.70 10.65
C LEU A 13 8.22 5.01 9.50
N ARG A 14 9.49 5.36 9.29
CA ARG A 14 10.37 4.80 8.25
C ARG A 14 11.02 3.48 8.62
N SER A 15 10.91 3.04 9.89
CA SER A 15 11.53 1.81 10.35
C SER A 15 11.02 0.61 9.55
N LYS A 16 11.87 -0.40 9.35
CA LYS A 16 11.44 -1.63 8.67
C LYS A 16 10.43 -2.37 9.54
N PHE A 17 9.45 -3.01 8.91
CA PHE A 17 8.56 -3.92 9.60
C PHE A 17 9.20 -5.31 9.73
N PRO A 18 8.80 -6.11 10.74
CA PRO A 18 9.13 -7.52 10.79
C PRO A 18 8.64 -8.25 9.53
N VAL A 19 9.29 -9.34 9.15
CA VAL A 19 8.99 -10.06 7.89
C VAL A 19 7.55 -10.57 7.88
N GLU A 20 7.03 -10.94 9.04
CA GLU A 20 5.70 -11.48 9.29
C GLU A 20 4.59 -10.45 8.98
N ALA A 21 4.91 -9.15 8.98
CA ALA A 21 3.98 -8.10 8.56
C ALA A 21 3.85 -7.97 7.04
N HIS A 22 4.61 -8.75 6.26
CA HIS A 22 4.59 -8.69 4.81
C HIS A 22 3.80 -9.85 4.22
N SER A 23 3.03 -9.54 3.19
CA SER A 23 2.35 -10.51 2.35
C SER A 23 2.97 -10.53 0.96
N ILE A 24 2.86 -11.68 0.30
CA ILE A 24 3.37 -11.88 -1.05
C ILE A 24 2.20 -12.24 -1.95
N ARG A 25 2.11 -11.61 -3.13
CA ARG A 25 1.18 -12.01 -4.19
C ARG A 25 1.88 -12.17 -5.51
N GLN A 26 1.35 -13.03 -6.36
CA GLN A 26 1.75 -13.08 -7.76
C GLN A 26 1.35 -11.77 -8.44
N GLY A 27 2.31 -11.18 -9.13
CA GLY A 27 2.17 -9.99 -9.96
C GLY A 27 1.99 -10.35 -11.43
N HIS A 28 2.59 -9.54 -12.30
CA HIS A 28 2.50 -9.73 -13.74
C HIS A 28 3.29 -10.97 -14.18
N SER A 29 2.73 -11.69 -15.15
CA SER A 29 3.40 -12.79 -15.84
C SER A 29 3.77 -12.38 -17.25
N ASN A 30 4.81 -13.00 -17.82
CA ASN A 30 5.13 -12.80 -19.24
C ASN A 30 3.99 -13.33 -20.14
N LYS A 31 3.96 -12.93 -21.41
CA LYS A 31 2.92 -13.36 -22.37
C LYS A 31 2.81 -14.89 -22.47
N ALA A 32 3.94 -15.58 -22.42
CA ALA A 32 4.02 -17.03 -22.46
C ALA A 32 3.57 -17.73 -21.15
N LYS A 33 3.28 -16.97 -20.08
CA LYS A 33 2.95 -17.48 -18.74
C LYS A 33 3.96 -18.49 -18.18
N THR A 34 5.23 -18.32 -18.53
CA THR A 34 6.36 -19.14 -18.05
C THR A 34 7.18 -18.45 -16.96
N LYS A 35 7.00 -17.14 -16.76
CA LYS A 35 7.67 -16.36 -15.71
C LYS A 35 6.68 -15.42 -15.04
N CYS A 36 6.81 -15.23 -13.73
CA CYS A 36 6.06 -14.21 -13.00
C CYS A 36 6.98 -13.35 -12.13
N VAL A 37 6.50 -12.15 -11.83
CA VAL A 37 7.03 -11.28 -10.77
C VAL A 37 6.17 -11.51 -9.52
N TRP A 38 6.78 -11.50 -8.35
CA TRP A 38 6.11 -11.52 -7.06
C TRP A 38 6.19 -10.13 -6.42
N PHE A 39 5.06 -9.65 -5.92
CA PHE A 39 4.99 -8.39 -5.20
C PHE A 39 4.90 -8.65 -3.71
N VAL A 40 5.87 -8.09 -2.98
CA VAL A 40 5.84 -7.98 -1.52
C VAL A 40 5.11 -6.70 -1.17
N TYR A 41 4.15 -6.78 -0.25
CA TYR A 41 3.45 -5.61 0.26
C TYR A 41 3.23 -5.76 1.75
N LEU A 42 3.13 -4.64 2.44
CA LEU A 42 2.87 -4.62 3.87
C LEU A 42 1.39 -4.90 4.15
N ASP A 43 1.09 -5.69 5.17
CA ASP A 43 -0.28 -5.85 5.64
C ASP A 43 -0.85 -4.50 6.07
N ARG A 44 -2.14 -4.29 5.81
CA ARG A 44 -2.82 -3.05 6.21
C ARG A 44 -2.81 -2.91 7.74
N MET A 45 -3.01 -4.00 8.48
CA MET A 45 -3.08 -3.96 9.94
C MET A 45 -1.75 -3.50 10.55
N ALA A 46 -0.61 -3.95 10.01
CA ALA A 46 0.70 -3.48 10.47
C ALA A 46 0.89 -1.96 10.33
N ILE A 47 0.33 -1.35 9.28
CA ILE A 47 0.35 0.11 9.12
C ILE A 47 -0.51 0.79 10.19
N ILE A 48 -1.72 0.26 10.42
CA ILE A 48 -2.67 0.79 11.42
C ILE A 48 -2.04 0.70 12.81
N ASP A 49 -1.53 -0.47 13.20
CA ASP A 49 -0.93 -0.70 14.51
C ASP A 49 0.23 0.28 14.77
N ARG A 50 1.08 0.54 13.77
CA ARG A 50 2.17 1.51 13.90
C ARG A 50 1.67 2.96 14.03
N LEU A 51 0.62 3.33 13.31
CA LEU A 51 0.02 4.65 13.42
C LEU A 51 -0.63 4.84 14.78
N ASP A 52 -1.33 3.83 15.29
CA ASP A 52 -1.95 3.83 16.62
C ASP A 52 -0.91 3.84 17.75
N GLU A 53 0.23 3.16 17.58
CA GLU A 53 1.32 3.17 18.56
C GLU A 53 2.02 4.53 18.63
N LEU A 54 2.30 5.16 17.48
CA LEU A 54 3.05 6.43 17.41
C LEU A 54 2.16 7.66 17.63
N PHE A 55 0.91 7.60 17.19
CA PHE A 55 -0.01 8.75 17.11
C PHE A 55 -1.43 8.38 17.57
N PRO A 56 -1.61 7.86 18.80
CA PRO A 56 -2.89 7.35 19.26
C PRO A 56 -3.98 8.44 19.23
N GLY A 57 -4.96 8.27 18.33
CA GLY A 57 -6.04 9.25 18.13
C GLY A 57 -5.62 10.55 17.44
N GLU A 58 -4.39 10.63 16.92
CA GLU A 58 -3.83 11.82 16.26
C GLU A 58 -3.63 11.65 14.75
N TRP A 59 -4.10 10.54 14.18
CA TRP A 59 -4.10 10.29 12.75
C TRP A 59 -5.50 10.04 12.21
N GLU A 60 -5.71 10.39 10.95
CA GLU A 60 -6.94 10.10 10.21
C GLU A 60 -6.60 9.70 8.78
N TYR A 61 -7.43 8.83 8.20
CA TYR A 61 -7.36 8.50 6.79
C TYR A 61 -8.71 8.78 6.12
N THR A 62 -8.66 9.51 5.02
CA THR A 62 -9.81 9.74 4.14
C THR A 62 -9.48 9.32 2.72
N MET A 63 -10.51 8.97 1.96
CA MET A 63 -10.36 8.54 0.58
C MET A 63 -11.54 9.04 -0.25
N THR A 64 -11.27 9.43 -1.49
CA THR A 64 -12.35 9.66 -2.46
C THR A 64 -13.02 8.34 -2.81
N GLU A 65 -14.29 8.39 -3.19
CA GLU A 65 -15.00 7.22 -3.73
C GLU A 65 -14.19 6.61 -4.90
N PRO A 66 -13.97 5.29 -4.93
CA PRO A 66 -13.30 4.64 -6.06
C PRO A 66 -14.08 4.82 -7.36
N VAL A 67 -13.45 5.41 -8.36
CA VAL A 67 -14.04 5.60 -9.68
C VAL A 67 -13.49 4.56 -10.64
N LEU A 68 -14.38 3.76 -11.23
CA LEU A 68 -14.06 2.86 -12.34
C LEU A 68 -13.86 3.68 -13.62
N ARG A 69 -12.64 3.66 -14.16
CA ARG A 69 -12.27 4.26 -15.45
C ARG A 69 -11.74 3.17 -16.37
N GLU A 70 -12.42 2.95 -17.48
CA GLU A 70 -12.14 1.86 -18.42
C GLU A 70 -12.15 0.49 -17.70
N ASN A 71 -10.97 -0.01 -17.34
CA ASN A 71 -10.74 -1.28 -16.66
C ASN A 71 -9.92 -1.14 -15.37
N HIS A 72 -9.92 0.03 -14.73
CA HIS A 72 -9.27 0.25 -13.45
C HIS A 72 -10.13 1.08 -12.49
N TYR A 73 -10.23 0.65 -11.25
CA TYR A 73 -10.62 1.51 -10.13
C TYR A 73 -9.48 2.47 -9.80
N SER A 74 -9.83 3.70 -9.43
CA SER A 74 -8.90 4.76 -9.05
C SER A 74 -9.48 5.56 -7.89
N ALA A 75 -8.64 5.91 -6.93
CA ALA A 75 -9.01 6.82 -5.85
C ALA A 75 -7.78 7.60 -5.35
N ILE A 76 -8.03 8.69 -4.63
CA ILE A 76 -7.03 9.48 -3.92
C ILE A 76 -7.24 9.29 -2.43
N GLY A 77 -6.17 8.95 -1.72
CA GLY A 77 -6.18 8.81 -0.27
C GLY A 77 -5.37 9.92 0.39
N SER A 78 -5.83 10.34 1.55
CA SER A 78 -5.19 11.35 2.39
C SER A 78 -4.93 10.75 3.76
N LEU A 79 -3.66 10.69 4.15
CA LEU A 79 -3.26 10.33 5.50
C LEU A 79 -2.78 11.58 6.22
N THR A 80 -3.55 12.01 7.21
CA THR A 80 -3.25 13.17 8.06
C THR A 80 -2.71 12.69 9.40
N ILE A 81 -1.61 13.28 9.86
CA ILE A 81 -1.03 13.06 11.19
C ILE A 81 -0.87 14.43 11.85
N ARG A 82 -1.53 14.64 12.99
CA ARG A 82 -1.59 15.92 13.73
C ARG A 82 -1.84 17.14 12.83
N GLY A 83 -2.80 17.02 11.91
CA GLY A 83 -3.20 18.11 10.99
C GLY A 83 -2.29 18.34 9.78
N ILE A 84 -1.21 17.57 9.61
CA ILE A 84 -0.39 17.59 8.39
C ILE A 84 -0.86 16.46 7.49
N THR A 85 -1.24 16.76 6.25
CA THR A 85 -1.76 15.77 5.30
C THR A 85 -0.73 15.42 4.23
N ARG A 86 -0.61 14.13 3.90
CA ARG A 86 0.05 13.66 2.67
C ARG A 86 -0.93 12.81 1.88
N GLN A 87 -0.87 12.94 0.56
CA GLN A 87 -1.79 12.28 -0.35
C GLN A 87 -1.05 11.47 -1.40
N PHE A 88 -1.68 10.38 -1.84
CA PHE A 88 -1.27 9.64 -3.01
C PHE A 88 -2.46 8.95 -3.66
N ASN A 89 -2.38 8.69 -4.96
CA ASN A 89 -3.40 7.96 -5.70
C ASN A 89 -3.05 6.47 -5.82
N GLY A 90 -4.06 5.62 -5.75
CA GLY A 90 -3.92 4.18 -5.99
C GLY A 90 -4.80 3.75 -7.17
N THR A 91 -4.46 2.60 -7.75
CA THR A 91 -5.23 2.01 -8.82
C THR A 91 -5.34 0.51 -8.66
N ARG A 92 -6.45 -0.06 -9.12
CA ARG A 92 -6.60 -1.50 -9.23
C ARG A 92 -7.34 -1.90 -10.49
N LYS A 93 -6.76 -2.84 -11.24
CA LYS A 93 -7.39 -3.39 -12.44
C LYS A 93 -8.69 -4.12 -12.09
N SER A 94 -9.77 -3.79 -12.77
CA SER A 94 -11.06 -4.45 -12.65
C SER A 94 -11.10 -5.78 -13.41
N GLY A 95 -11.96 -6.69 -12.96
CA GLY A 95 -12.11 -8.02 -13.54
C GLY A 95 -11.01 -9.00 -13.10
N SER A 96 -10.24 -8.64 -12.07
CA SER A 96 -9.32 -9.59 -11.42
C SER A 96 -10.07 -10.46 -10.41
N PHE A 97 -11.10 -9.88 -9.78
CA PHE A 97 -12.02 -10.52 -8.83
C PHE A 97 -13.45 -10.03 -9.07
N THR A 98 -14.34 -10.19 -8.09
CA THR A 98 -15.65 -9.52 -8.14
C THR A 98 -15.46 -8.00 -8.14
N PRO A 99 -16.39 -7.21 -8.72
CA PRO A 99 -16.29 -5.75 -8.72
C PRO A 99 -16.05 -5.16 -7.32
N GLY A 100 -16.76 -5.66 -6.31
CA GLY A 100 -16.60 -5.21 -4.92
C GLY A 100 -15.25 -5.56 -4.31
N ASP A 101 -14.64 -6.70 -4.69
CA ASP A 101 -13.30 -7.06 -4.22
C ASP A 101 -12.20 -6.23 -4.89
N ASP A 102 -12.37 -5.92 -6.18
CA ASP A 102 -11.44 -5.04 -6.90
C ASP A 102 -11.52 -3.60 -6.38
N GLU A 103 -12.71 -3.13 -6.05
CA GLU A 103 -12.93 -1.82 -5.42
C GLU A 103 -12.29 -1.73 -4.03
N LYS A 104 -12.56 -2.70 -3.13
CA LYS A 104 -11.90 -2.80 -1.81
C LYS A 104 -10.39 -2.91 -1.93
N GLY A 105 -9.94 -3.65 -2.94
CA GLY A 105 -8.53 -3.79 -3.26
C GLY A 105 -7.89 -2.47 -3.69
N CYS A 106 -8.61 -1.61 -4.40
CA CYS A 106 -8.19 -0.24 -4.72
C CYS A 106 -8.02 0.56 -3.43
N GLY A 107 -9.01 0.53 -2.53
CA GLY A 107 -8.92 1.27 -1.28
C GLY A 107 -7.71 0.88 -0.41
N THR A 108 -7.39 -0.41 -0.37
CA THR A 108 -6.20 -0.89 0.35
C THR A 108 -4.88 -0.47 -0.32
N ASP A 109 -4.82 -0.45 -1.66
CA ASP A 109 -3.64 0.07 -2.39
C ASP A 109 -3.43 1.56 -2.10
N VAL A 110 -4.52 2.35 -2.17
CA VAL A 110 -4.50 3.79 -1.92
C VAL A 110 -4.02 4.11 -0.51
N PHE A 111 -4.53 3.41 0.51
CA PHE A 111 -4.10 3.59 1.90
C PHE A 111 -2.60 3.34 2.08
N ARG A 112 -2.09 2.22 1.54
CA ARG A 112 -0.65 1.87 1.62
C ARG A 112 0.23 2.94 0.96
N ARG A 113 -0.21 3.52 -0.16
CA ARG A 113 0.54 4.56 -0.88
C ARG A 113 0.49 5.92 -0.16
N ALA A 114 -0.65 6.27 0.44
CA ALA A 114 -0.71 7.44 1.30
C ALA A 114 0.23 7.26 2.53
N ALA A 115 0.27 6.07 3.11
CA ALA A 115 1.21 5.72 4.18
C ALA A 115 2.68 5.78 3.73
N SER A 116 3.00 5.36 2.51
CA SER A 116 4.38 5.43 1.99
C SER A 116 4.88 6.87 1.82
N MET A 117 3.98 7.84 1.61
CA MET A 117 4.36 9.26 1.62
C MET A 117 4.91 9.72 2.97
N TRP A 118 4.53 9.06 4.07
CA TRP A 118 5.12 9.26 5.41
C TRP A 118 6.39 8.45 5.66
N GLY A 119 6.75 7.56 4.73
CA GLY A 119 7.90 6.65 4.83
C GLY A 119 7.54 5.23 5.26
N ILE A 120 6.28 4.98 5.63
CA ILE A 120 5.81 3.66 6.07
C ILE A 120 5.88 2.68 4.89
N GLY A 121 6.66 1.62 5.02
CA GLY A 121 6.85 0.64 3.95
C GLY A 121 7.62 1.16 2.73
N ALA A 122 8.15 2.39 2.76
CA ALA A 122 8.83 2.99 1.60
C ALA A 122 10.08 2.22 1.16
N TYR A 123 10.71 1.46 2.07
CA TYR A 123 11.84 0.58 1.75
C TYR A 123 11.48 -0.54 0.76
N LEU A 124 10.20 -0.88 0.60
CA LEU A 124 9.76 -1.87 -0.38
C LEU A 124 9.89 -1.37 -1.81
N HIS A 125 9.78 -0.05 -2.06
CA HIS A 125 9.92 0.51 -3.40
C HIS A 125 11.35 0.43 -3.97
N GLY A 126 12.36 0.27 -3.11
CA GLY A 126 13.75 0.03 -3.52
C GLY A 126 14.13 -1.45 -3.57
N SER A 127 13.20 -2.36 -3.33
CA SER A 127 13.49 -3.81 -3.32
C SER A 127 13.62 -4.36 -4.75
N PRO A 128 14.52 -5.33 -4.99
CA PRO A 128 14.63 -5.95 -6.30
C PRO A 128 13.37 -6.73 -6.65
N ASP A 129 13.06 -6.83 -7.93
CA ASP A 129 11.98 -7.68 -8.42
C ASP A 129 12.25 -9.15 -8.08
N ILE A 130 11.34 -9.78 -7.34
CA ILE A 130 11.37 -11.22 -7.11
C ILE A 130 10.74 -11.90 -8.34
N ARG A 131 11.52 -12.70 -9.07
CA ARG A 131 11.08 -13.34 -10.32
C ARG A 131 11.28 -14.85 -10.25
N THR A 132 10.27 -15.62 -10.67
CA THR A 132 10.36 -17.08 -10.75
C THR A 132 9.88 -17.62 -12.09
N VAL A 133 10.28 -18.85 -12.42
CA VAL A 133 9.69 -19.64 -13.50
C VAL A 133 8.39 -20.26 -12.98
N LEU A 134 7.34 -20.22 -13.79
CA LEU A 134 6.08 -20.90 -13.48
C LEU A 134 6.15 -22.35 -13.99
N PRO A 135 5.60 -23.31 -13.24
CA PRO A 135 5.52 -24.70 -13.70
C PRO A 135 4.73 -24.77 -15.01
N ALA A 136 5.13 -25.69 -15.89
CA ALA A 136 4.38 -25.96 -17.12
C ALA A 136 2.94 -26.34 -16.73
N LYS A 137 1.95 -25.76 -17.42
CA LYS A 137 0.57 -26.24 -17.30
C LYS A 137 0.54 -27.66 -17.87
N GLY A 138 0.33 -28.65 -17.01
CA GLY A 138 -0.10 -29.99 -17.42
C GLY A 138 -1.48 -29.94 -18.05
#